data_AF-A0A5Q2Q928-F1
#
_entry.id   AF-A0A5Q2Q928-F1
#
_cell.length_a   1.000
_cell.length_b   1.000
_cell.length_c   1.000
_cell.angle_alpha   90.00
_cell.angle_beta   90.00
_cell.angle_gamma   90.00
#
_symmetry.space_group_name_H-M   'P 1'
#
loop_
_entity.id
_entity.type
_entity.pdbx_description
1 polymer ?
#
loop_
_entity_poly.entity_id
_entity_poly.type
_entity_poly.pdbx_seq_one_letter_code
_entity_poly.pdbx_strand_id
1 'polypeptide(L)'
;MTQSDFNRIVRIAHESTGIVLSDHKKEMVYSRLARRIRRCQLGSFSQYLELIGKDPEETNEFVNALTTNLTSFFRENHHFEHMLATSLPDLLKRNGGSRRLRVWSCAASTGEEPYSIAMMLREFGFDRSWDIKLLATDLDSAVLNTARAGLYNEDRVNGMNPEWRDKYLTRQGDGHWSVNDDVRRLVSFKRLNVLEKWPMKGQFDIVFCRNIVIYFDKDTQRVLFDRIANQMAPEAWLYIGHSETLHRVTERYQGHGQTIYRKIK
;
A
#
# COMPACT_ATOMS: atom_id res chain seq x y z
N MET A 1 -16.42 -25.75 5.91
CA MET A 1 -15.07 -25.49 6.46
C MET A 1 -15.04 -25.95 7.89
N THR A 2 -14.22 -26.94 8.21
CA THR A 2 -14.04 -27.42 9.58
C THR A 2 -13.16 -26.45 10.38
N GLN A 3 -13.08 -26.61 11.70
CA GLN A 3 -12.12 -25.85 12.51
C GLN A 3 -10.67 -26.16 12.12
N SER A 4 -10.38 -27.41 11.77
CA SER A 4 -9.05 -27.83 11.29
C SER A 4 -8.68 -27.12 9.98
N ASP A 5 -9.61 -27.04 9.02
CA ASP A 5 -9.39 -26.29 7.78
C ASP A 5 -9.11 -24.81 8.07
N PHE A 6 -9.89 -24.20 8.97
CA PHE A 6 -9.71 -22.81 9.36
C PHE A 6 -8.33 -22.56 9.99
N ASN A 7 -7.91 -23.39 10.95
CA ASN A 7 -6.59 -23.26 11.58
C ASN A 7 -5.45 -23.39 10.55
N ARG A 8 -5.61 -24.28 9.57
CA ARG A 8 -4.64 -24.44 8.48
C ARG A 8 -4.61 -23.21 7.55
N ILE A 9 -5.77 -22.62 7.25
CA ILE A 9 -5.86 -21.34 6.51
C ILE A 9 -5.16 -20.22 7.26
N VAL A 10 -5.43 -20.07 8.56
CA VAL A 10 -4.80 -19.05 9.41
C VAL A 10 -3.29 -19.20 9.37
N ARG A 11 -2.79 -20.43 9.51
CA ARG A 11 -1.35 -20.71 9.46
C ARG A 11 -0.75 -20.34 8.10
N ILE A 12 -1.32 -20.81 6.99
CA ILE A 12 -0.79 -20.53 5.64
C ILE A 12 -0.83 -19.03 5.35
N ALA A 13 -1.94 -18.35 5.68
CA ALA A 13 -2.07 -16.91 5.52
C ALA A 13 -1.00 -16.16 6.33
N HIS A 14 -0.79 -16.54 7.59
CA HIS A 14 0.22 -15.93 8.43
C HIS A 14 1.64 -16.17 7.88
N GLU A 15 1.98 -17.40 7.49
CA GLU A 15 3.30 -17.72 6.91
C GLU A 15 3.55 -16.99 5.59
N SER A 16 2.51 -16.77 4.78
CA SER A 16 2.63 -16.19 3.43
C SER A 16 2.52 -14.66 3.42
N THR A 17 1.84 -14.07 4.40
CA THR A 17 1.46 -12.64 4.35
C THR A 17 1.69 -11.90 5.68
N GLY A 18 1.89 -12.64 6.77
CA GLY A 18 1.88 -12.18 8.18
C GLY A 18 0.54 -11.66 8.68
N ILE A 19 -0.52 -11.73 7.88
CA ILE A 19 -1.86 -11.33 8.31
C ILE A 19 -2.32 -12.25 9.44
N VAL A 20 -2.64 -11.65 10.57
CA VAL A 20 -3.26 -12.33 11.70
C VAL A 20 -4.78 -12.40 11.48
N LEU A 21 -5.26 -13.62 11.28
CA LEU A 21 -6.69 -13.93 11.15
C LEU A 21 -7.22 -14.50 12.47
N SER A 22 -8.03 -13.70 13.15
CA SER A 22 -8.74 -14.06 14.40
C SER A 22 -10.03 -14.83 14.12
N ASP A 23 -10.51 -15.60 15.10
CA ASP A 23 -11.72 -16.44 14.97
C ASP A 23 -12.98 -15.68 14.51
N HIS A 24 -13.15 -14.43 14.95
CA HIS A 24 -14.29 -13.61 14.51
C HIS A 24 -14.29 -13.28 13.00
N LYS A 25 -13.16 -13.49 12.29
CA LYS A 25 -13.06 -13.33 10.83
C LYS A 25 -13.38 -14.61 10.05
N LYS A 26 -13.75 -15.71 10.73
CA LYS A 26 -13.99 -17.02 10.10
C LYS A 26 -15.05 -17.00 9.00
N GLU A 27 -16.13 -16.25 9.18
CA GLU A 27 -17.18 -16.11 8.16
C GLU A 27 -16.70 -15.35 6.92
N MET A 28 -15.91 -14.28 7.11
CA MET A 28 -15.27 -13.55 6.01
C MET A 28 -14.35 -14.47 5.22
N VAL A 29 -13.49 -15.23 5.91
CA VAL A 29 -12.58 -16.21 5.30
C VAL A 29 -13.38 -17.24 4.50
N TYR A 30 -14.43 -17.81 5.10
CA TYR A 30 -15.31 -18.76 4.43
C TYR A 30 -15.90 -18.19 3.14
N SER A 31 -16.52 -17.02 3.20
CA SER A 31 -17.18 -16.38 2.05
C SER A 31 -16.22 -16.09 0.90
N ARG A 32 -15.00 -15.64 1.20
CA ARG A 32 -13.99 -15.32 0.18
C ARG A 32 -13.39 -16.57 -0.45
N LEU A 33 -13.01 -17.57 0.34
CA LEU A 33 -12.42 -18.81 -0.18
C LEU A 33 -13.45 -19.73 -0.85
N ALA A 34 -14.72 -19.73 -0.40
CA ALA A 34 -15.78 -20.48 -1.07
C ALA A 34 -16.02 -20.03 -2.53
N ARG A 35 -15.67 -18.79 -2.89
CA ARG A 35 -15.67 -18.34 -4.29
C ARG A 35 -14.52 -18.94 -5.10
N ARG A 36 -13.33 -19.06 -4.50
CA ARG A 36 -12.17 -19.73 -5.13
C ARG A 36 -12.43 -21.22 -5.34
N ILE A 37 -12.90 -21.92 -4.31
CA ILE A 37 -13.26 -23.36 -4.38
C ILE A 37 -14.20 -23.65 -5.55
N ARG A 38 -15.25 -22.82 -5.72
CA ARG A 38 -16.19 -22.93 -6.85
C ARG A 38 -15.52 -22.69 -8.21
N ARG A 39 -14.62 -21.71 -8.31
CA ARG A 39 -13.85 -21.44 -9.55
C ARG A 39 -12.93 -22.59 -9.92
N CYS A 40 -12.28 -23.21 -8.93
CA CYS A 40 -11.42 -24.38 -9.12
C CYS A 40 -12.23 -25.69 -9.31
N GLN A 41 -13.56 -25.63 -9.26
CA GLN A 41 -14.45 -26.80 -9.36
C GLN A 41 -14.17 -27.87 -8.29
N LEU A 42 -13.76 -27.45 -7.09
CA LEU A 42 -13.46 -28.35 -5.97
C LEU A 42 -14.68 -28.52 -5.06
N GLY A 43 -14.78 -29.66 -4.39
CA GLY A 43 -15.91 -30.02 -3.52
C GLY A 43 -15.72 -29.63 -2.06
N SER A 44 -14.50 -29.32 -1.61
CA SER A 44 -14.22 -29.04 -0.21
C SER A 44 -13.06 -28.07 0.04
N PHE A 45 -13.02 -27.51 1.24
CA PHE A 45 -11.90 -26.70 1.71
C PHE A 45 -10.61 -27.51 1.83
N SER A 46 -10.70 -28.77 2.25
CA SER A 46 -9.53 -29.63 2.40
C SER A 46 -8.88 -29.92 1.05
N GLN A 47 -9.68 -30.20 0.00
CA GLN A 47 -9.19 -30.34 -1.38
C GLN A 47 -8.49 -29.06 -1.87
N TYR A 48 -9.06 -27.89 -1.55
CA TYR A 48 -8.46 -26.61 -1.89
C TYR A 48 -7.13 -26.35 -1.16
N LEU A 49 -7.04 -26.72 0.12
CA LEU A 49 -5.80 -26.60 0.90
C LEU A 49 -4.70 -27.60 0.47
N GLU A 50 -5.06 -28.66 -0.27
CA GLU A 50 -4.10 -29.56 -0.91
C GLU A 50 -3.59 -29.01 -2.25
N LEU A 51 -4.39 -28.19 -2.93
CA LEU A 51 -4.02 -27.50 -4.16
C LEU A 51 -3.08 -26.32 -3.85
N ILE A 52 -3.39 -25.54 -2.82
CA ILE A 52 -2.54 -24.45 -2.33
C ILE A 52 -1.19 -25.04 -1.89
N GLY A 53 -0.09 -24.50 -2.43
CA GLY A 53 1.27 -25.00 -2.24
C GLY A 53 1.77 -25.96 -3.34
N LYS A 54 0.88 -26.57 -4.13
CA LYS A 54 1.24 -27.30 -5.36
C LYS A 54 1.12 -26.41 -6.60
N ASP A 55 0.12 -25.55 -6.60
CA ASP A 55 -0.14 -24.57 -7.64
C ASP A 55 0.26 -23.17 -7.16
N PRO A 56 1.35 -22.58 -7.70
CA PRO A 56 1.77 -21.24 -7.34
C PRO A 56 0.75 -20.15 -7.72
N GLU A 57 0.00 -20.33 -8.80
CA GLU A 57 -1.01 -19.35 -9.22
C GLU A 57 -2.19 -19.35 -8.26
N GLU A 58 -2.70 -20.52 -7.89
CA GLU A 58 -3.80 -20.59 -6.92
C GLU A 58 -3.35 -20.18 -5.51
N THR A 59 -2.07 -20.40 -5.17
CA THR A 59 -1.51 -19.88 -3.92
C THR A 59 -1.53 -18.34 -3.90
N ASN A 60 -1.27 -17.68 -5.03
CA ASN A 60 -1.43 -16.23 -5.13
C ASN A 60 -2.89 -15.79 -5.02
N GLU A 61 -3.82 -16.52 -5.65
CA GLU A 61 -5.25 -16.21 -5.56
C GLU A 61 -5.83 -16.43 -4.16
N PHE A 62 -5.33 -17.42 -3.42
CA PHE A 62 -5.62 -17.59 -2.00
C PHE A 62 -5.21 -16.36 -1.19
N VAL A 63 -4.00 -15.85 -1.41
CA VAL A 63 -3.51 -14.62 -0.76
C VAL A 63 -4.38 -13.42 -1.13
N ASN A 64 -4.64 -13.19 -2.41
CA ASN A 64 -5.49 -12.10 -2.90
C ASN A 64 -6.92 -12.17 -2.32
N ALA A 65 -7.43 -13.37 -2.07
CA ALA A 65 -8.76 -13.54 -1.46
C ALA A 65 -8.77 -13.13 0.03
N LEU A 66 -7.65 -13.16 0.74
CA LEU A 66 -7.61 -12.88 2.19
C LEU A 66 -7.16 -11.45 2.53
N THR A 67 -6.54 -10.74 1.59
CA THR A 67 -6.20 -9.31 1.73
C THR A 67 -7.45 -8.42 1.78
N THR A 68 -7.38 -7.30 2.50
CA THR A 68 -8.47 -6.31 2.54
C THR A 68 -7.97 -5.01 1.96
N ASN A 69 -8.52 -4.64 0.81
CA ASN A 69 -7.93 -3.64 -0.08
C ASN A 69 -8.74 -2.33 -0.12
N LEU A 70 -9.32 -1.90 1.01
CA LEU A 70 -10.10 -0.67 1.06
C LEU A 70 -9.18 0.55 1.01
N THR A 71 -9.30 1.33 -0.06
CA THR A 71 -8.59 2.58 -0.26
C THR A 71 -9.46 3.57 -1.05
N SER A 72 -9.07 4.84 -1.04
CA SER A 72 -9.70 5.92 -1.79
C SER A 72 -8.67 7.01 -2.06
N PHE A 73 -8.91 7.81 -3.11
CA PHE A 73 -8.09 8.98 -3.37
C PHE A 73 -8.12 9.92 -2.17
N PHE A 74 -6.96 10.49 -1.84
CA PHE A 74 -6.81 11.46 -0.76
C PHE A 74 -7.32 11.00 0.61
N ARG A 75 -7.34 9.67 0.86
CA ARG A 75 -7.67 9.13 2.19
C ARG A 75 -6.76 9.74 3.24
N GLU A 76 -7.33 10.25 4.35
CA GLU A 76 -6.60 11.02 5.39
C GLU A 76 -5.87 12.22 4.79
N ASN A 77 -6.64 13.17 4.23
CA ASN A 77 -6.13 14.28 3.41
C ASN A 77 -5.04 15.12 4.08
N HIS A 78 -5.06 15.23 5.42
CA HIS A 78 -4.07 15.95 6.21
C HIS A 78 -2.62 15.48 5.95
N HIS A 79 -2.40 14.23 5.54
CA HIS A 79 -1.07 13.75 5.14
C HIS A 79 -0.57 14.43 3.85
N PHE A 80 -1.45 14.62 2.87
CA PHE A 80 -1.14 15.24 1.59
C PHE A 80 -1.00 16.77 1.74
N GLU A 81 -1.84 17.38 2.58
CA GLU A 81 -1.69 18.78 3.00
C GLU A 81 -0.33 19.01 3.67
N HIS A 82 0.05 18.15 4.64
CA HIS A 82 1.37 18.19 5.26
C HIS A 82 2.50 17.95 4.25
N MET A 83 2.28 17.07 3.27
CA MET A 83 3.28 16.79 2.24
C MET A 83 3.59 18.04 1.41
N LEU A 84 2.56 18.74 0.93
CA LEU A 84 2.73 19.97 0.16
C LEU A 84 3.28 21.13 1.01
N ALA A 85 2.76 21.31 2.23
CA ALA A 85 3.10 22.46 3.07
C ALA A 85 4.45 22.33 3.78
N THR A 86 4.89 21.10 4.07
CA THR A 86 6.05 20.86 4.96
C THR A 86 7.08 19.92 4.36
N SER A 87 6.71 18.68 4.02
CA SER A 87 7.72 17.66 3.71
C SER A 87 8.44 17.92 2.38
N LEU A 88 7.72 18.34 1.33
CA LEU A 88 8.32 18.67 0.03
C LEU A 88 9.19 19.94 0.08
N PRO A 89 8.76 21.07 0.70
CA PRO A 89 9.64 22.23 0.90
C PRO A 89 10.94 21.92 1.66
N ASP A 90 10.85 21.10 2.72
CA ASP A 90 12.01 20.63 3.50
C ASP A 90 12.96 19.81 2.62
N LEU A 91 12.43 18.86 1.85
CA LEU A 91 13.22 18.00 0.96
C LEU A 91 13.82 18.75 -0.23
N LEU A 92 13.13 19.76 -0.77
CA LEU A 92 13.67 20.64 -1.81
C LEU A 92 14.98 21.30 -1.36
N LYS A 93 15.01 21.77 -0.10
CA LYS A 93 16.21 22.39 0.51
C LYS A 93 17.29 21.35 0.80
N ARG A 94 16.93 20.27 1.51
CA ARG A 94 17.91 19.25 1.95
C ARG A 94 18.54 18.49 0.79
N ASN A 95 17.76 18.19 -0.24
CA ASN A 95 18.21 17.41 -1.38
C ASN A 95 18.62 18.29 -2.58
N GLY A 96 18.74 19.61 -2.40
CA GLY A 96 19.07 20.54 -3.49
C GLY A 96 20.39 20.23 -4.20
N GLY A 97 21.38 19.66 -3.48
CA GLY A 97 22.65 19.23 -4.06
C GLY A 97 22.56 17.95 -4.90
N SER A 98 21.79 16.95 -4.44
CA SER A 98 21.61 15.68 -5.16
C SER A 98 20.50 15.72 -6.21
N ARG A 99 19.57 16.68 -6.08
CA ARG A 99 18.34 16.83 -6.87
C ARG A 99 17.58 15.51 -7.02
N ARG A 100 17.51 14.74 -5.93
CA ARG A 100 16.91 13.41 -5.92
C ARG A 100 15.79 13.36 -4.89
N LEU A 101 14.67 12.76 -5.28
CA LEU A 101 13.55 12.44 -4.39
C LEU A 101 13.10 10.99 -4.61
N ARG A 102 12.92 10.26 -3.51
CA ARG A 102 12.43 8.88 -3.50
C ARG A 102 11.27 8.75 -2.54
N VAL A 103 10.13 8.34 -3.06
CA VAL A 103 8.92 8.10 -2.28
C VAL A 103 8.53 6.64 -2.39
N TRP A 104 8.04 6.06 -1.30
CA TRP A 104 7.51 4.71 -1.27
C TRP A 104 6.09 4.69 -0.68
N SER A 105 5.11 4.21 -1.45
CA SER A 105 3.80 3.78 -0.96
C SER A 105 3.83 2.27 -0.73
N CYS A 106 3.77 1.89 0.55
CA CYS A 106 3.81 0.53 1.06
C CYS A 106 2.38 0.08 1.36
N ALA A 107 1.90 -0.94 0.63
CA ALA A 107 0.50 -1.38 0.53
C ALA A 107 -0.38 -0.45 -0.32
N ALA A 108 0.00 -0.32 -1.60
CA ALA A 108 -0.61 0.59 -2.57
C ALA A 108 -2.06 0.25 -2.95
N SER A 109 -2.52 -0.98 -2.68
CA SER A 109 -3.84 -1.48 -3.07
C SER A 109 -4.14 -1.21 -4.56
N THR A 110 -5.32 -0.70 -4.90
CA THR A 110 -5.77 -0.38 -6.25
C THR A 110 -5.21 0.92 -6.81
N GLY A 111 -4.22 1.54 -6.15
CA GLY A 111 -3.41 2.64 -6.70
C GLY A 111 -3.83 4.05 -6.32
N GLU A 112 -4.95 4.24 -5.63
CA GLU A 112 -5.46 5.56 -5.26
C GLU A 112 -4.45 6.36 -4.40
N GLU A 113 -3.81 5.72 -3.41
CA GLU A 113 -2.77 6.38 -2.58
C GLU A 113 -1.56 6.85 -3.40
N PRO A 114 -0.84 5.99 -4.15
CA PRO A 114 0.31 6.46 -4.92
C PRO A 114 -0.08 7.45 -6.02
N TYR A 115 -1.28 7.40 -6.58
CA TYR A 115 -1.74 8.45 -7.49
C TYR A 115 -1.99 9.77 -6.78
N SER A 116 -2.59 9.79 -5.58
CA SER A 116 -2.68 11.01 -4.77
C SER A 116 -1.29 11.58 -4.44
N ILE A 117 -0.32 10.74 -4.09
CA ILE A 117 1.08 11.16 -3.87
C ILE A 117 1.66 11.77 -5.15
N ALA A 118 1.49 11.11 -6.30
CA ALA A 118 1.97 11.60 -7.59
C ALA A 118 1.35 12.96 -7.95
N MET A 119 0.05 13.14 -7.70
CA MET A 119 -0.63 14.43 -7.88
C MET A 119 -0.02 15.53 -6.98
N MET A 120 0.34 15.23 -5.72
CA MET A 120 1.06 16.19 -4.87
C MET A 120 2.43 16.55 -5.42
N LEU A 121 3.18 15.57 -5.94
CA LEU A 121 4.49 15.82 -6.56
C LEU A 121 4.38 16.71 -7.81
N ARG A 122 3.31 16.54 -8.60
CA ARG A 122 3.01 17.39 -9.75
C ARG A 122 2.63 18.80 -9.33
N GLU A 123 1.76 18.92 -8.32
CA GLU A 123 1.31 20.22 -7.81
C GLU A 123 2.47 21.03 -7.23
N PHE A 124 3.37 20.38 -6.49
CA PHE A 124 4.54 21.04 -5.92
C PHE A 124 5.49 21.61 -6.99
N GLY A 125 5.52 21.01 -8.18
CA GLY A 125 6.17 21.61 -9.35
C GLY A 125 7.70 21.58 -9.32
N PHE A 126 8.31 20.44 -8.95
CA PHE A 126 9.76 20.26 -9.12
C PHE A 126 10.20 20.50 -10.57
N ASP A 127 11.34 21.18 -10.74
CA ASP A 127 11.91 21.40 -12.06
C ASP A 127 12.43 20.08 -12.68
N ARG A 128 12.63 20.07 -14.00
CA ARG A 128 13.01 18.86 -14.77
C ARG A 128 14.37 18.26 -14.42
N SER A 129 15.23 18.98 -13.69
CA SER A 129 16.52 18.47 -13.25
C SER A 129 16.43 17.57 -12.01
N TRP A 130 15.26 17.48 -11.39
CA TRP A 130 15.03 16.56 -10.28
C TRP A 130 14.75 15.13 -10.76
N ASP A 131 15.52 14.18 -10.25
CA ASP A 131 15.24 12.76 -10.39
C ASP A 131 14.26 12.33 -9.28
N ILE A 132 12.98 12.25 -9.63
CA ILE A 132 11.88 11.86 -8.73
C ILE A 132 11.41 10.46 -9.10
N LYS A 133 11.36 9.57 -8.11
CA LYS A 133 10.77 8.23 -8.29
C LYS A 133 9.82 7.91 -7.15
N LEU A 134 8.61 7.48 -7.51
CA LEU A 134 7.61 6.95 -6.60
C LEU A 134 7.46 5.45 -6.83
N LEU A 135 7.90 4.66 -5.85
CA LEU A 135 7.68 3.23 -5.81
C LEU A 135 6.35 2.96 -5.10
N ALA A 136 5.48 2.17 -5.71
CA ALA A 136 4.24 1.70 -5.10
C ALA A 136 4.29 0.17 -5.05
N THR A 137 4.08 -0.41 -3.88
CA THR A 137 4.14 -1.87 -3.71
C THR A 137 2.93 -2.43 -3.02
N ASP A 138 2.52 -3.62 -3.46
CA ASP A 138 1.50 -4.41 -2.78
C ASP A 138 1.82 -5.91 -2.91
N LEU A 139 1.26 -6.71 -2.01
CA LEU A 139 1.35 -8.17 -2.07
C LEU A 139 0.38 -8.73 -3.12
N ASP A 140 -0.79 -8.09 -3.24
CA ASP A 140 -1.90 -8.53 -4.06
C ASP A 140 -1.71 -8.12 -5.52
N SER A 141 -1.60 -9.12 -6.39
CA SER A 141 -1.35 -8.90 -7.82
C SER A 141 -2.55 -8.33 -8.55
N ALA A 142 -3.77 -8.66 -8.11
CA ALA A 142 -5.00 -8.22 -8.78
C ALA A 142 -5.18 -6.72 -8.60
N VAL A 143 -4.99 -6.19 -7.38
CA VAL A 143 -5.09 -4.75 -7.14
C VAL A 143 -3.98 -3.96 -7.82
N LEU A 144 -2.75 -4.52 -7.91
CA LEU A 144 -1.67 -3.89 -8.67
C LEU A 144 -1.98 -3.79 -10.17
N ASN A 145 -2.74 -4.74 -10.73
CA ASN A 145 -3.16 -4.66 -12.12
C ASN A 145 -4.18 -3.53 -12.33
N THR A 146 -5.15 -3.39 -11.42
CA THR A 146 -6.06 -2.22 -11.40
C THR A 146 -5.27 -0.92 -11.27
N ALA A 147 -4.31 -0.86 -10.34
CA ALA A 147 -3.48 0.30 -10.11
C ALA A 147 -2.69 0.69 -11.37
N ARG A 148 -2.04 -0.27 -12.04
CA ARG A 148 -1.32 -0.02 -13.30
C ARG A 148 -2.23 0.45 -14.42
N ALA A 149 -3.46 -0.09 -14.53
CA ALA A 149 -4.43 0.37 -15.50
C ALA A 149 -4.84 1.84 -15.25
N GLY A 150 -4.96 2.22 -13.97
CA GLY A 150 -5.34 3.59 -13.58
C GLY A 150 -6.75 3.95 -14.05
N LEU A 151 -7.63 2.96 -14.19
CA LEU A 151 -9.02 3.09 -14.62
C LEU A 151 -9.93 2.83 -13.42
N TYR A 152 -10.81 3.79 -13.14
CA TYR A 152 -11.70 3.78 -11.98
C TYR A 152 -13.13 4.09 -12.41
N ASN A 153 -14.12 3.48 -11.76
CA ASN A 153 -15.52 3.86 -11.94
C ASN A 153 -15.84 5.15 -11.17
N GLU A 154 -16.99 5.76 -11.47
CA GLU A 154 -17.45 7.01 -10.83
C GLU A 154 -17.41 6.96 -9.29
N ASP A 155 -17.88 5.85 -8.70
CA ASP A 155 -17.94 5.68 -7.24
C ASP A 155 -16.57 5.74 -6.54
N ARG A 156 -15.48 5.50 -7.26
CA ARG A 156 -14.12 5.55 -6.72
C ARG A 156 -13.52 6.95 -6.75
N VAL A 157 -14.03 7.83 -7.61
CA VAL A 157 -13.52 9.19 -7.81
C VAL A 157 -14.46 10.26 -7.26
N ASN A 158 -15.71 9.90 -6.91
CA ASN A 158 -16.72 10.84 -6.41
C ASN A 158 -16.32 11.56 -5.10
N GLY A 159 -15.47 10.93 -4.28
CA GLY A 159 -14.95 11.51 -3.04
C GLY A 159 -13.78 12.47 -3.23
N MET A 160 -13.25 12.58 -4.46
CA MET A 160 -12.21 13.56 -4.78
C MET A 160 -12.81 14.96 -4.84
N ASN A 161 -12.01 15.97 -4.50
CA ASN A 161 -12.35 17.34 -4.85
C ASN A 161 -12.50 17.43 -6.39
N PRO A 162 -13.60 18.00 -6.93
CA PRO A 162 -13.85 18.06 -8.37
C PRO A 162 -12.72 18.73 -9.17
N GLU A 163 -12.10 19.81 -8.65
CA GLU A 163 -11.01 20.50 -9.33
C GLU A 163 -9.79 19.58 -9.49
N TRP A 164 -9.46 18.80 -8.45
CA TRP A 164 -8.38 17.82 -8.50
C TRP A 164 -8.69 16.67 -9.44
N ARG A 165 -9.93 16.17 -9.40
CA ARG A 165 -10.38 15.08 -10.29
C ARG A 165 -10.26 15.53 -11.74
N ASP A 166 -10.83 16.67 -12.10
CA ASP A 166 -10.90 17.13 -13.49
C ASP A 166 -9.52 17.58 -14.01
N LYS A 167 -8.60 17.99 -13.12
CA LYS A 167 -7.21 18.31 -13.46
C LYS A 167 -6.35 17.08 -13.74
N TYR A 168 -6.54 15.99 -12.99
CA TYR A 168 -5.62 14.84 -13.01
C TYR A 168 -6.23 13.53 -13.54
N LEU A 169 -7.53 13.48 -13.77
CA LEU A 169 -8.22 12.36 -14.38
C LEU A 169 -9.01 12.83 -15.59
N THR A 170 -9.12 11.95 -16.58
CA THR A 170 -9.91 12.16 -17.79
C THR A 170 -11.07 11.19 -17.82
N ARG A 171 -12.30 11.71 -17.93
CA ARG A 171 -13.50 10.90 -18.11
C ARG A 171 -13.47 10.18 -19.47
N GLN A 172 -13.68 8.89 -19.44
CA GLN A 172 -13.73 8.02 -20.62
C GLN A 172 -15.16 7.92 -21.16
N GLY A 173 -15.28 7.51 -22.43
CA GLY A 173 -16.58 7.41 -23.11
C GLY A 173 -17.54 6.35 -22.54
N ASP A 174 -17.03 5.41 -21.76
CA ASP A 174 -17.77 4.31 -21.11
C ASP A 174 -18.18 4.63 -19.66
N GLY A 175 -17.95 5.86 -19.20
CA GLY A 175 -18.27 6.30 -17.84
C GLY A 175 -17.18 5.99 -16.80
N HIS A 176 -16.05 5.39 -17.18
CA HIS A 176 -14.88 5.29 -16.32
C HIS A 176 -14.07 6.58 -16.33
N TRP A 177 -13.11 6.67 -15.42
CA TRP A 177 -12.11 7.72 -15.31
C TRP A 177 -10.72 7.13 -15.40
N SER A 178 -9.87 7.73 -16.22
CA SER A 178 -8.46 7.35 -16.32
C SER A 178 -7.58 8.38 -15.63
N VAL A 179 -6.63 7.95 -14.81
CA VAL A 179 -5.57 8.83 -14.33
C VAL A 179 -4.72 9.30 -15.51
N ASN A 180 -4.42 10.60 -15.56
CA ASN A 180 -3.66 11.19 -16.66
C ASN A 180 -2.24 10.61 -16.74
N ASP A 181 -1.73 10.52 -17.96
CA ASP A 181 -0.46 9.87 -18.29
C ASP A 181 0.75 10.46 -17.54
N ASP A 182 0.76 11.78 -17.34
CA ASP A 182 1.85 12.47 -16.65
C ASP A 182 1.90 12.15 -15.15
N VAL A 183 0.75 11.87 -14.52
CA VAL A 183 0.67 11.33 -13.16
C VAL A 183 1.06 9.86 -13.15
N ARG A 184 0.52 9.06 -14.10
CA ARG A 184 0.78 7.61 -14.16
C ARG A 184 2.25 7.27 -14.31
N ARG A 185 2.97 8.01 -15.15
CA ARG A 185 4.40 7.76 -15.42
C ARG A 185 5.32 8.02 -14.23
N LEU A 186 4.88 8.76 -13.21
CA LEU A 186 5.66 8.95 -11.97
C LEU A 186 5.68 7.70 -11.09
N VAL A 187 4.69 6.81 -11.23
CA VAL A 187 4.49 5.68 -10.31
C VAL A 187 5.05 4.39 -10.91
N SER A 188 5.91 3.72 -10.15
CA SER A 188 6.39 2.37 -10.46
C SER A 188 5.71 1.35 -9.55
N PHE A 189 4.80 0.55 -10.11
CA PHE A 189 4.10 -0.51 -9.36
C PHE A 189 4.86 -1.84 -9.37
N LYS A 190 5.21 -2.36 -8.19
CA LYS A 190 5.90 -3.65 -8.03
C LYS A 190 5.20 -4.53 -6.99
N ARG A 191 5.21 -5.84 -7.22
CA ARG A 191 4.75 -6.79 -6.21
C ARG A 191 5.83 -6.92 -5.13
N LEU A 192 5.43 -6.82 -3.86
CA LEU A 192 6.33 -6.96 -2.71
C LEU A 192 5.55 -7.49 -1.51
N ASN A 193 6.04 -8.56 -0.90
CA ASN A 193 5.67 -8.89 0.46
C ASN A 193 6.51 -8.05 1.43
N VAL A 194 5.86 -7.21 2.24
CA VAL A 194 6.56 -6.30 3.18
C VAL A 194 7.34 -7.07 4.26
N LEU A 195 7.01 -8.34 4.49
CA LEU A 195 7.70 -9.18 5.48
C LEU A 195 8.90 -9.93 4.89
N GLU A 196 8.97 -10.10 3.58
CA GLU A 196 10.11 -10.74 2.91
C GLU A 196 11.27 -9.77 2.70
N LYS A 197 12.39 -10.28 2.16
CA LYS A 197 13.56 -9.47 1.82
C LYS A 197 13.21 -8.47 0.71
N TRP A 198 13.58 -7.20 0.93
CA TRP A 198 13.29 -6.14 -0.04
C TRP A 198 14.42 -6.00 -1.07
N PRO A 199 14.11 -5.93 -2.38
CA PRO A 199 15.12 -5.78 -3.43
C PRO A 199 15.58 -4.32 -3.62
N MET A 200 14.93 -3.35 -2.95
CA MET A 200 15.20 -1.93 -3.12
C MET A 200 16.63 -1.57 -2.70
N LYS A 201 17.33 -0.84 -3.57
CA LYS A 201 18.67 -0.30 -3.30
C LYS A 201 18.57 1.21 -3.05
N GLY A 202 19.16 1.67 -1.96
CA GLY A 202 19.20 3.08 -1.57
C GLY A 202 17.96 3.55 -0.80
N GLN A 203 18.05 4.73 -0.21
CA GLN A 203 17.10 5.20 0.78
C GLN A 203 15.91 5.99 0.19
N PHE A 204 14.81 6.02 0.95
CA PHE A 204 13.61 6.80 0.70
C PHE A 204 13.56 8.07 1.56
N ASP A 205 13.09 9.16 0.97
CA ASP A 205 12.89 10.45 1.62
C ASP A 205 11.50 10.55 2.27
N ILE A 206 10.53 9.84 1.68
CA ILE A 206 9.16 9.75 2.18
C ILE A 206 8.68 8.29 2.07
N VAL A 207 8.06 7.78 3.13
CA VAL A 207 7.36 6.48 3.13
C VAL A 207 5.94 6.67 3.62
N PHE A 208 4.98 6.16 2.85
CA PHE A 208 3.61 5.93 3.28
C PHE A 208 3.46 4.44 3.57
N CYS A 209 3.09 4.08 4.79
CA CYS A 209 2.83 2.70 5.20
C CYS A 209 1.55 2.71 6.04
N ARG A 210 0.41 2.81 5.36
CA ARG A 210 -0.87 3.18 5.97
C ARG A 210 -1.88 2.05 5.90
N ASN A 211 -2.61 1.86 7.00
CA ASN A 211 -3.76 0.96 7.10
C ASN A 211 -3.45 -0.52 6.77
N ILE A 212 -2.18 -0.92 6.86
CA ILE A 212 -1.72 -2.30 6.63
C ILE A 212 -1.23 -2.94 7.93
N VAL A 213 -0.65 -2.16 8.85
CA VAL A 213 -0.01 -2.75 10.03
C VAL A 213 -1.01 -3.18 11.09
N ILE A 214 -2.26 -2.74 10.98
CA ILE A 214 -3.41 -3.24 11.76
C ILE A 214 -3.67 -4.75 11.58
N TYR A 215 -3.10 -5.37 10.55
CA TYR A 215 -3.21 -6.82 10.31
C TYR A 215 -2.06 -7.62 10.93
N PHE A 216 -1.07 -6.96 11.53
CA PHE A 216 0.12 -7.58 12.11
C PHE A 216 0.13 -7.51 13.63
N ASP A 217 0.75 -8.49 14.29
CA ASP A 217 1.04 -8.40 15.73
C ASP A 217 2.12 -7.36 16.04
N LYS A 218 2.31 -7.05 17.33
CA LYS A 218 3.21 -5.97 17.76
C LYS A 218 4.68 -6.24 17.46
N ASP A 219 5.12 -7.49 17.46
CA ASP A 219 6.50 -7.84 17.18
C ASP A 219 6.80 -7.72 15.68
N THR A 220 5.86 -8.16 14.84
CA THR A 220 5.88 -7.98 13.39
C THR A 220 5.86 -6.50 13.03
N GLN A 221 5.01 -5.69 13.68
CA GLN A 221 5.00 -4.24 13.51
C GLN A 221 6.37 -3.62 13.84
N ARG A 222 6.98 -4.00 14.97
CA ARG A 222 8.31 -3.50 15.38
C ARG A 222 9.37 -3.81 14.33
N VAL A 223 9.48 -5.08 13.95
CA VAL A 223 10.44 -5.52 12.93
C VAL A 223 10.22 -4.78 11.61
N LEU A 224 8.97 -4.62 11.17
CA LEU A 224 8.65 -3.91 9.94
C LEU A 224 9.10 -2.45 10.00
N PHE A 225 8.74 -1.70 11.05
CA PHE A 225 9.08 -0.28 11.15
C PHE A 225 10.59 -0.05 11.36
N ASP A 226 11.30 -0.95 12.03
CA ASP A 226 12.76 -0.88 12.12
C ASP A 226 13.42 -1.13 10.77
N ARG A 227 12.89 -2.05 9.97
CA ARG A 227 13.35 -2.27 8.59
C ARG A 227 13.04 -1.08 7.69
N ILE A 228 11.84 -0.49 7.80
CA ILE A 228 11.48 0.75 7.08
C ILE A 228 12.48 1.85 7.43
N ALA A 229 12.82 2.02 8.71
CA ALA A 229 13.78 3.02 9.16
C ALA A 229 15.17 2.80 8.53
N ASN A 230 15.62 1.56 8.35
CA ASN A 230 16.87 1.26 7.66
C ASN A 230 16.86 1.66 6.17
N GLN A 231 15.69 1.59 5.53
CA GLN A 231 15.49 2.00 4.14
C GLN A 231 15.18 3.49 3.99
N MET A 232 15.04 4.25 5.07
CA MET A 232 14.76 5.68 5.04
C MET A 232 16.04 6.51 5.16
N ALA A 233 16.10 7.64 4.47
CA ALA A 233 17.18 8.60 4.63
C ALA A 233 17.12 9.22 6.04
N PRO A 234 18.23 9.76 6.58
CA PRO A 234 18.17 10.53 7.81
C PRO A 234 17.11 11.63 7.73
N GLU A 235 16.32 11.79 8.80
CA GLU A 235 15.26 12.81 8.88
C GLU A 235 14.17 12.72 7.80
N ALA A 236 14.01 11.55 7.17
CA ALA A 236 12.94 11.25 6.22
C ALA A 236 11.57 11.17 6.92
N TRP A 237 10.51 11.35 6.13
CA TRP A 237 9.13 11.42 6.61
C TRP A 237 8.41 10.08 6.47
N LEU A 238 7.69 9.67 7.51
CA LEU A 238 6.86 8.48 7.55
C LEU A 238 5.40 8.88 7.84
N TYR A 239 4.48 8.37 7.04
CA TYR A 239 3.05 8.51 7.22
C TYR A 239 2.43 7.13 7.50
N ILE A 240 1.67 7.00 8.58
CA ILE A 240 0.93 5.78 8.94
C ILE A 240 -0.58 6.07 9.01
N GLY A 241 -1.42 5.05 9.03
CA GLY A 241 -2.88 5.21 9.00
C GLY A 241 -3.46 5.66 10.35
N HIS A 242 -4.66 6.27 10.30
CA HIS A 242 -5.34 6.87 11.45
C HIS A 242 -5.49 6.01 12.72
N SER A 243 -5.53 4.68 12.58
CA SER A 243 -5.66 3.72 13.70
C SER A 243 -4.33 3.14 14.15
N GLU A 244 -3.22 3.59 13.57
CA GLU A 244 -1.89 3.05 13.77
C GLU A 244 -1.06 3.97 14.66
N THR A 245 -0.14 3.40 15.44
CA THR A 245 0.75 4.16 16.33
C THR A 245 2.10 3.47 16.44
N LEU A 246 3.16 4.27 16.49
CA LEU A 246 4.51 3.77 16.76
C LEU A 246 4.84 3.70 18.26
N HIS A 247 3.91 4.17 19.12
CA HIS A 247 4.09 4.10 20.56
C HIS A 247 4.25 2.64 21.01
N ARG A 248 5.33 2.35 21.76
CA ARG A 248 5.76 1.00 22.20
C ARG A 248 6.02 0.00 21.06
N VAL A 249 6.10 0.49 19.83
CA VAL A 249 6.50 -0.31 18.67
C VAL A 249 7.98 -0.11 18.42
N THR A 250 8.44 1.13 18.25
CA THR A 250 9.84 1.48 17.98
C THR A 250 10.12 2.93 18.42
N GLU A 251 11.37 3.22 18.79
CA GLU A 251 11.83 4.56 19.19
C GLU A 251 12.57 5.30 18.07
N ARG A 252 12.68 4.72 16.86
CA ARG A 252 13.45 5.28 15.74
C ARG A 252 12.80 6.49 15.06
N TYR A 253 11.65 6.92 15.55
CA TYR A 253 10.80 7.93 14.95
C TYR A 253 10.28 8.93 15.98
N GLN A 254 10.24 10.20 15.60
CA GLN A 254 9.65 11.27 16.40
C GLN A 254 8.31 11.68 15.79
N GLY A 255 7.25 11.75 16.59
CA GLY A 255 5.92 12.20 16.13
C GLY A 255 5.92 13.69 15.73
N HIS A 256 5.25 14.01 14.64
CA HIS A 256 5.16 15.34 14.02
C HIS A 256 3.71 15.66 13.59
N GLY A 257 2.76 15.40 14.49
CA GLY A 257 1.33 15.62 14.24
C GLY A 257 0.54 14.32 14.13
N GLN A 258 -0.65 14.41 13.54
CA GLN A 258 -1.55 13.28 13.40
C GLN A 258 -0.95 12.24 12.47
N THR A 259 -0.53 11.10 13.03
CA THR A 259 0.01 9.92 12.31
C THR A 259 1.16 10.22 11.32
N ILE A 260 1.85 11.34 11.54
CA ILE A 260 3.03 11.80 10.81
C ILE A 260 4.24 11.66 11.72
N TYR A 261 5.32 11.09 11.20
CA TYR A 261 6.54 10.84 11.94
C TYR A 261 7.76 11.23 11.13
N ARG A 262 8.84 11.57 11.83
CA ARG A 262 10.14 11.84 11.24
C ARG A 262 11.16 10.84 11.77
N LYS A 263 11.95 10.22 10.89
CA LYS A 263 13.02 9.31 11.29
C LYS A 263 14.09 10.09 12.07
N ILE A 264 14.49 9.58 13.23
CA ILE A 264 15.60 10.13 14.03
C ILE A 264 16.93 9.81 13.32
N LYS A 265 17.92 10.70 13.44
CA LYS A 265 19.25 10.54 12.85
C LYS A 265 19.93 9.26 13.33
#